data_AF-R9IS56-F1
#
_entry.id   AF-R9IS56-F1
#
_cell.length_a   1.000
_cell.length_b   1.000
_cell.length_c   1.000
_cell.angle_alpha   90.00
_cell.angle_beta   90.00
_cell.angle_gamma   90.00
#
_symmetry.space_group_name_H-M   'P 1'
#
loop_
_entity.id
_entity.type
_entity.pdbx_description
1 polymer ?
#
loop_
_entity_poly.entity_id
_entity_poly.type
_entity_poly.pdbx_seq_one_letter_code
_entity_poly.pdbx_strand_id
1 'polypeptide(L)'
;MSETQNTSPYKGSGQLTREQFLFYEMRTTAKLMVEGLDDGEVTKRIVEDNLFQYPTEKSLASISKACIARLYALGDRDLMTAITTQPMDTAKQICLYAMMKRYRLVWDFMLTVIGEKYRLQEFSFGKKDINIFFMQIQEQDDFVSAWSDSTIKKIRQVLIKILVENGYLDHIKSEHLNPVLLSSVLENGIRNNNDERVLPAFNCFM
;
A
#
# COMPACT_ATOMS: atom_id res chain seq x y z
N MET A 1 34.63 0.77 -16.32
CA MET A 1 33.95 0.20 -15.13
C MET A 1 32.68 1.00 -14.96
N SER A 2 31.53 0.46 -15.35
CA SER A 2 30.25 1.14 -15.19
C SER A 2 29.86 1.09 -13.72
N GLU A 3 29.83 2.24 -13.06
CA GLU A 3 29.14 2.40 -11.77
C GLU A 3 27.70 1.92 -11.97
N THR A 4 27.38 0.74 -11.44
CA THR A 4 25.99 0.36 -11.17
C THR A 4 25.44 1.43 -10.25
N GLN A 5 24.68 2.39 -10.80
CA GLN A 5 23.89 3.31 -10.01
C GLN A 5 23.04 2.46 -9.06
N ASN A 6 23.45 2.42 -7.79
CA ASN A 6 22.71 1.73 -6.76
C ASN A 6 21.43 2.53 -6.53
N THR A 7 20.41 2.27 -7.35
CA THR A 7 19.12 2.94 -7.24
C THR A 7 18.51 2.51 -5.93
N SER A 8 18.35 3.46 -4.99
CA SER A 8 17.72 3.22 -3.70
C SER A 8 16.46 2.36 -3.85
N PRO A 9 16.28 1.31 -3.04
CA PRO A 9 15.08 0.47 -3.07
C PRO A 9 13.81 1.27 -2.70
N TYR A 10 13.97 2.44 -2.08
CA TYR A 10 12.87 3.35 -1.75
C TYR A 10 12.54 4.35 -2.85
N LYS A 11 13.24 4.31 -4.00
CA LYS A 11 12.92 5.14 -5.17
C LYS A 11 11.45 4.97 -5.55
N GLY A 12 10.75 6.09 -5.68
CA GLY A 12 9.30 6.12 -5.94
C GLY A 12 8.42 6.16 -4.69
N SER A 13 8.92 5.82 -3.51
CA SER A 13 8.13 5.86 -2.26
C SER A 13 7.70 7.28 -1.86
N GLY A 14 8.40 8.32 -2.33
CA GLY A 14 7.95 9.72 -2.18
C GLY A 14 6.61 10.02 -2.87
N GLN A 15 6.20 9.21 -3.86
CA GLN A 15 4.92 9.35 -4.55
C GLN A 15 3.73 9.10 -3.62
N LEU A 16 3.92 8.39 -2.50
CA LEU A 16 2.91 8.16 -1.45
C LEU A 16 2.27 9.47 -0.94
N THR A 17 2.99 10.58 -1.02
CA THR A 17 2.46 11.91 -0.65
C THR A 17 1.23 12.33 -1.46
N ARG A 18 1.11 11.82 -2.70
CA ARG A 18 0.02 12.07 -3.65
C ARG A 18 -0.80 10.81 -3.94
N GLU A 19 -0.15 9.65 -3.91
CA GLU A 19 -0.72 8.33 -4.12
C GLU A 19 -1.02 7.71 -2.74
N GLN A 20 -2.07 8.20 -2.05
CA GLN A 20 -2.48 7.69 -0.74
C GLN A 20 -3.13 6.29 -0.87
N PHE A 21 -3.97 5.86 0.07
CA PHE A 21 -4.54 4.50 0.03
C PHE A 21 -5.43 4.24 -1.19
N LEU A 22 -6.27 5.22 -1.58
CA LEU A 22 -7.03 5.23 -2.84
C LEU A 22 -7.93 3.97 -3.04
N PHE A 23 -8.62 3.53 -2.00
CA PHE A 23 -9.39 2.28 -2.06
C PHE A 23 -10.50 2.30 -3.10
N TYR A 24 -11.31 3.36 -3.14
CA TYR A 24 -12.42 3.45 -4.09
C TYR A 24 -11.93 3.58 -5.52
N GLU A 25 -10.84 4.32 -5.73
CA GLU A 25 -10.19 4.48 -7.03
C GLU A 25 -9.60 3.14 -7.49
N MET A 26 -8.89 2.43 -6.62
CA MET A 26 -8.38 1.07 -6.88
C MET A 26 -9.49 0.12 -7.29
N ARG A 27 -10.64 0.12 -6.60
CA ARG A 27 -11.77 -0.75 -6.91
C ARG A 27 -12.41 -0.39 -8.26
N THR A 28 -12.58 0.89 -8.55
CA THR A 28 -13.09 1.37 -9.84
C THR A 28 -12.15 1.01 -11.00
N THR A 29 -10.85 1.23 -10.83
CA THR A 29 -9.84 0.85 -11.84
C THR A 29 -9.80 -0.65 -12.05
N ALA A 30 -9.81 -1.45 -10.97
CA ALA A 30 -9.81 -2.91 -11.06
C ALA A 30 -11.02 -3.43 -11.85
N LYS A 31 -12.20 -2.83 -11.65
CA LYS A 31 -13.41 -3.19 -12.39
C LYS A 31 -13.22 -3.02 -13.90
N LEU A 32 -12.72 -1.87 -14.34
CA LEU A 32 -12.48 -1.61 -15.76
C LEU A 32 -11.42 -2.56 -16.36
N MET A 33 -10.34 -2.83 -15.62
CA MET A 33 -9.30 -3.78 -16.07
C MET A 33 -9.82 -5.22 -16.16
N VAL A 34 -10.68 -5.63 -15.22
CA VAL A 34 -11.32 -6.97 -15.22
C VAL A 34 -12.32 -7.11 -16.39
N GLU A 35 -13.00 -6.02 -16.77
CA GLU A 35 -13.84 -5.94 -17.97
C GLU A 35 -13.06 -6.06 -19.29
N GLY A 36 -11.72 -6.04 -19.23
CA GLY A 36 -10.83 -6.31 -20.36
C GLY A 36 -10.35 -5.06 -21.10
N LEU A 37 -10.61 -3.87 -20.57
CA LEU A 37 -10.08 -2.62 -21.11
C LEU A 37 -8.56 -2.56 -20.92
N ASP A 38 -7.85 -2.02 -21.91
CA ASP A 38 -6.42 -1.75 -21.78
C ASP A 38 -6.13 -0.52 -20.89
N ASP A 39 -4.88 -0.34 -20.45
CA ASP A 39 -4.48 0.75 -19.55
C ASP A 39 -4.86 2.15 -20.06
N GLY A 40 -4.80 2.34 -21.38
CA GLY A 40 -5.15 3.57 -22.06
C GLY A 40 -6.66 3.81 -22.03
N GLU A 41 -7.44 2.79 -22.35
CA GLU A 41 -8.90 2.79 -22.29
C GLU A 41 -9.41 3.01 -20.86
N VAL A 42 -8.83 2.31 -19.88
CA VAL A 42 -9.12 2.48 -18.44
C VAL A 42 -8.89 3.94 -18.03
N THR A 43 -7.72 4.48 -18.35
CA THR A 43 -7.38 5.87 -18.00
C THR A 43 -8.30 6.86 -18.70
N LYS A 44 -8.59 6.63 -19.99
CA LYS A 44 -9.49 7.47 -20.77
C LYS A 44 -10.88 7.50 -20.16
N ARG A 45 -11.47 6.34 -19.86
CA ARG A 45 -12.80 6.21 -19.24
C ARG A 45 -12.86 6.92 -17.88
N ILE A 46 -11.85 6.71 -17.02
CA ILE A 46 -11.75 7.39 -15.72
C ILE A 46 -11.77 8.91 -15.87
N VAL A 47 -11.05 9.44 -16.85
CA VAL A 47 -10.94 10.89 -17.09
C VAL A 47 -12.23 11.45 -17.69
N GLU A 48 -12.74 10.85 -18.76
CA GLU A 48 -13.90 11.34 -19.51
C GLU A 48 -15.18 11.36 -18.66
N ASP A 49 -15.40 10.34 -17.84
CA ASP A 49 -16.59 10.28 -16.96
C ASP A 49 -16.33 10.83 -15.55
N ASN A 50 -15.10 11.27 -15.27
CA ASN A 50 -14.67 11.69 -13.95
C ASN A 50 -15.02 10.67 -12.85
N LEU A 51 -14.70 9.40 -13.07
CA LEU A 51 -15.15 8.30 -12.18
C LEU A 51 -14.65 8.42 -10.74
N PHE A 52 -13.56 9.16 -10.50
CA PHE A 52 -13.04 9.41 -9.16
C PHE A 52 -13.60 10.69 -8.52
N GLN A 53 -14.34 11.51 -9.28
CA GLN A 53 -14.90 12.80 -8.83
C GLN A 53 -13.81 13.81 -8.40
N TYR A 54 -12.73 13.91 -9.18
CA TYR A 54 -11.64 14.87 -8.96
C TYR A 54 -11.81 16.12 -9.82
N PRO A 55 -11.29 17.28 -9.39
CA PRO A 55 -11.52 18.55 -10.08
C PRO A 55 -10.70 18.71 -11.36
N THR A 56 -9.64 17.93 -11.57
CA THR A 56 -8.74 18.10 -12.73
C THR A 56 -8.43 16.77 -13.41
N GLU A 57 -8.46 16.79 -14.74
CA GLU A 57 -8.08 15.64 -15.60
C GLU A 57 -6.66 15.15 -15.30
N LYS A 58 -5.73 16.08 -15.01
CA LYS A 58 -4.37 15.73 -14.61
C LYS A 58 -4.33 14.86 -13.35
N SER A 59 -5.19 15.13 -12.36
CA SER A 59 -5.28 14.31 -11.14
C SER A 59 -5.90 12.96 -11.45
N LEU A 60 -6.98 12.93 -12.24
CA LEU A 60 -7.63 11.69 -12.71
C LEU A 60 -6.63 10.77 -13.41
N ALA A 61 -5.89 11.29 -14.39
CA ALA A 61 -4.89 10.54 -15.13
C ALA A 61 -3.73 10.06 -14.25
N SER A 62 -3.26 10.90 -13.32
CA SER A 62 -2.18 10.53 -12.41
C SER A 62 -2.61 9.42 -11.42
N ILE A 63 -3.81 9.53 -10.86
CA ILE A 63 -4.35 8.56 -9.90
C ILE A 63 -4.70 7.25 -10.61
N SER A 64 -5.25 7.31 -11.83
CA SER A 64 -5.48 6.13 -12.68
C SER A 64 -4.20 5.33 -12.85
N LYS A 65 -3.11 5.99 -13.28
CA LYS A 65 -1.80 5.35 -13.46
C LYS A 65 -1.26 4.73 -12.18
N ALA A 66 -1.44 5.40 -11.04
CA ALA A 66 -1.04 4.87 -9.74
C ALA A 66 -1.84 3.60 -9.37
N CYS A 67 -3.15 3.60 -9.62
CA CYS A 67 -4.01 2.45 -9.36
C CYS A 67 -3.65 1.27 -10.27
N ILE A 68 -3.50 1.51 -11.58
CA ILE A 68 -3.07 0.50 -12.56
C ILE A 68 -1.72 -0.12 -12.13
N ALA A 69 -0.74 0.72 -11.76
CA ALA A 69 0.57 0.23 -11.33
C ALA A 69 0.52 -0.65 -10.07
N ARG A 70 -0.38 -0.34 -9.11
CA ARG A 70 -0.61 -1.18 -7.92
C ARG A 70 -1.31 -2.49 -8.27
N LEU A 71 -2.31 -2.43 -9.14
CA LEU A 71 -3.06 -3.60 -9.59
C LEU A 71 -2.15 -4.57 -10.36
N TYR A 72 -1.25 -4.08 -11.20
CA TYR A 72 -0.22 -4.93 -11.81
C TYR A 72 0.79 -5.47 -10.81
N ALA A 73 1.14 -4.70 -9.77
CA ALA A 73 2.08 -5.16 -8.74
C ALA A 73 1.57 -6.36 -7.93
N LEU A 74 0.26 -6.62 -7.93
CA LEU A 74 -0.30 -7.86 -7.36
C LEU A 74 0.23 -9.11 -8.05
N GLY A 75 0.51 -9.05 -9.36
CA GLY A 75 0.96 -10.23 -10.13
C GLY A 75 -0.07 -11.37 -10.21
N ASP A 76 -1.31 -11.13 -9.76
CA ASP A 76 -2.35 -12.15 -9.60
C ASP A 76 -3.69 -11.55 -10.07
N ARG A 77 -4.26 -12.15 -11.13
CA ARG A 77 -5.53 -11.70 -11.71
C ARG A 77 -6.73 -12.02 -10.82
N ASP A 78 -6.66 -13.10 -10.05
CA ASP A 78 -7.74 -13.50 -9.13
C ASP A 78 -7.83 -12.52 -7.97
N LEU A 79 -6.68 -12.05 -7.45
CA LEU A 79 -6.65 -10.95 -6.47
C LEU A 79 -7.23 -9.65 -7.05
N MET A 80 -6.92 -9.33 -8.30
CA MET A 80 -7.50 -8.16 -8.98
C MET A 80 -9.02 -8.27 -9.09
N THR A 81 -9.54 -9.42 -9.51
CA THR A 81 -10.99 -9.69 -9.56
C THR A 81 -11.60 -9.61 -8.16
N ALA A 82 -10.93 -10.16 -7.14
CA ALA A 82 -11.41 -10.15 -5.77
C ALA A 82 -11.58 -8.73 -5.20
N ILE A 83 -10.77 -7.74 -5.59
CA ILE A 83 -10.98 -6.34 -5.20
C ILE A 83 -12.40 -5.86 -5.59
N THR A 84 -12.91 -6.33 -6.73
CA THR A 84 -14.20 -5.92 -7.31
C THR A 84 -15.39 -6.70 -6.75
N THR A 85 -15.21 -7.97 -6.39
CA THR A 85 -16.29 -8.89 -6.03
C THR A 85 -16.40 -9.17 -4.53
N GLN A 86 -15.30 -9.06 -3.79
CA GLN A 86 -15.27 -9.39 -2.36
C GLN A 86 -15.81 -8.24 -1.48
N PRO A 87 -16.23 -8.57 -0.23
CA PRO A 87 -16.58 -7.57 0.78
C PRO A 87 -15.48 -6.52 0.98
N MET A 88 -15.88 -5.36 1.49
CA MET A 88 -15.00 -4.19 1.63
C MET A 88 -13.72 -4.53 2.40
N ASP A 89 -13.81 -5.25 3.51
CA ASP A 89 -12.66 -5.55 4.37
C ASP A 89 -11.63 -6.43 3.64
N THR A 90 -12.08 -7.48 2.95
CA THR A 90 -11.21 -8.34 2.13
C THR A 90 -10.55 -7.55 1.00
N ALA A 91 -11.32 -6.73 0.27
CA ALA A 91 -10.76 -5.94 -0.83
C ALA A 91 -9.76 -4.88 -0.34
N LYS A 92 -10.00 -4.28 0.84
CA LYS A 92 -9.06 -3.34 1.46
C LYS A 92 -7.74 -4.02 1.79
N GLN A 93 -7.77 -5.23 2.36
CA GLN A 93 -6.56 -6.02 2.61
C GLN A 93 -5.79 -6.29 1.32
N ILE A 94 -6.48 -6.65 0.22
CA ILE A 94 -5.84 -6.87 -1.08
C ILE A 94 -5.23 -5.56 -1.62
N CYS A 95 -5.92 -4.42 -1.48
CA CYS A 95 -5.38 -3.11 -1.84
C CYS A 95 -4.15 -2.72 -1.00
N LEU A 96 -4.12 -3.06 0.30
CA LEU A 96 -2.95 -2.90 1.15
C LEU A 96 -1.79 -3.75 0.64
N TYR A 97 -2.03 -5.03 0.32
CA TYR A 97 -1.01 -5.90 -0.25
C TYR A 97 -0.48 -5.38 -1.60
N ALA A 98 -1.36 -4.89 -2.49
CA ALA A 98 -0.96 -4.21 -3.74
C ALA A 98 -0.04 -3.00 -3.46
N MET A 99 -0.36 -2.23 -2.42
CA MET A 99 0.43 -1.07 -2.01
C MET A 99 1.79 -1.48 -1.42
N MET A 100 1.85 -2.57 -0.65
CA MET A 100 3.11 -3.17 -0.19
C MET A 100 3.97 -3.60 -1.38
N LYS A 101 3.41 -4.34 -2.34
CA LYS A 101 4.12 -4.79 -3.55
C LYS A 101 4.64 -3.62 -4.38
N ARG A 102 3.89 -2.53 -4.44
CA ARG A 102 4.25 -1.33 -5.21
C ARG A 102 5.33 -0.47 -4.55
N TYR A 103 5.28 -0.28 -3.23
CA TYR A 103 6.17 0.64 -2.53
C TYR A 103 6.95 -0.08 -1.44
N ARG A 104 8.28 -0.16 -1.62
CA ARG A 104 9.19 -0.78 -0.66
C ARG A 104 9.04 -0.23 0.75
N LEU A 105 8.80 1.08 0.89
CA LEU A 105 8.59 1.69 2.20
C LEU A 105 7.37 1.10 2.94
N VAL A 106 6.27 0.86 2.24
CA VAL A 106 5.06 0.26 2.83
C VAL A 106 5.31 -1.21 3.15
N TRP A 107 6.00 -1.92 2.25
CA TRP A 107 6.44 -3.30 2.48
C TRP A 107 7.23 -3.43 3.79
N ASP A 108 8.31 -2.65 3.92
CA ASP A 108 9.19 -2.73 5.08
C ASP A 108 8.48 -2.27 6.35
N PHE A 109 7.69 -1.20 6.30
CA PHE A 109 6.90 -0.76 7.44
C PHE A 109 5.95 -1.86 7.96
N MET A 110 5.21 -2.51 7.06
CA MET A 110 4.29 -3.58 7.43
C MET A 110 5.03 -4.81 7.98
N LEU A 111 6.20 -5.16 7.45
CA LEU A 111 6.98 -6.30 7.94
C LEU A 111 7.67 -6.00 9.27
N THR A 112 8.50 -4.96 9.32
CA THR A 112 9.46 -4.73 10.40
C THR A 112 8.88 -3.98 11.58
N VAL A 113 7.72 -3.34 11.41
CA VAL A 113 7.01 -2.66 12.51
C VAL A 113 5.77 -3.46 12.89
N ILE A 114 4.83 -3.64 11.95
CA ILE A 114 3.54 -4.27 12.26
C ILE A 114 3.69 -5.78 12.47
N GLY A 115 4.35 -6.48 11.55
CA GLY A 115 4.58 -7.91 11.65
C GLY A 115 5.41 -8.30 12.87
N GLU A 116 6.45 -7.53 13.17
CA GLU A 116 7.27 -7.71 14.37
C GLU A 116 6.49 -7.49 15.67
N LYS A 117 5.64 -6.46 15.72
CA LYS A 117 4.75 -6.22 16.87
C LYS A 117 3.80 -7.39 17.11
N TYR A 118 3.15 -7.90 16.07
CA TYR A 118 2.31 -9.10 16.23
C TYR A 118 3.12 -10.33 16.64
N ARG A 119 4.32 -10.53 16.07
CA ARG A 119 5.20 -11.66 16.41
C ARG A 119 5.58 -11.64 17.89
N LEU A 120 5.80 -10.46 18.45
CA LEU A 120 6.14 -10.26 19.86
C LEU A 120 4.92 -10.08 20.77
N GLN A 121 3.70 -10.16 20.22
CA GLN A 121 2.44 -9.86 20.92
C GLN A 121 2.44 -8.46 21.56
N GLU A 122 3.15 -7.51 20.97
CA GLU A 122 3.18 -6.11 21.39
C GLU A 122 2.10 -5.32 20.65
N PHE A 123 0.93 -5.17 21.28
CA PHE A 123 -0.20 -4.45 20.69
C PHE A 123 -0.20 -2.94 20.99
N SER A 124 0.91 -2.38 21.48
CA SER A 124 1.08 -0.94 21.58
C SER A 124 1.64 -0.40 20.27
N PHE A 125 1.04 0.65 19.73
CA PHE A 125 1.53 1.31 18.52
C PHE A 125 1.35 2.81 18.64
N GLY A 126 2.41 3.58 18.41
CA GLY A 126 2.32 5.03 18.48
C GLY A 126 3.36 5.74 17.63
N LYS A 127 3.45 7.05 17.86
CA LYS A 127 4.38 7.93 17.12
C LYS A 127 5.83 7.48 17.22
N LYS A 128 6.22 6.89 18.37
CA LYS A 128 7.58 6.41 18.62
C LYS A 128 7.99 5.34 17.61
N ASP A 129 7.11 4.36 17.34
CA ASP A 129 7.40 3.25 16.43
C ASP A 129 7.66 3.75 15.00
N ILE A 130 6.82 4.67 14.52
CA ILE A 130 7.00 5.29 13.21
C ILE A 130 8.29 6.13 13.18
N ASN A 131 8.61 6.86 14.25
CA ASN A 131 9.82 7.67 14.29
C ASN A 131 11.08 6.80 14.24
N ILE A 132 11.09 5.68 14.96
CA ILE A 132 12.20 4.71 14.95
C ILE A 132 12.36 4.11 13.56
N PHE A 133 11.26 3.68 12.93
CA PHE A 133 11.27 3.16 11.56
C PHE A 133 11.91 4.16 10.58
N PHE A 134 11.49 5.42 10.60
CA PHE A 134 12.07 6.45 9.73
C PHE A 134 13.55 6.75 10.05
N MET A 135 13.92 6.78 11.32
CA MET A 135 15.32 6.97 11.73
C MET A 135 16.22 5.87 11.16
N GLN A 136 15.80 4.60 11.29
CA GLN A 136 16.55 3.45 10.80
C GLN A 136 16.75 3.48 9.28
N ILE A 137 15.71 3.78 8.50
CA ILE A 137 15.84 3.83 7.04
C ILE A 137 16.62 5.06 6.56
N GLN A 138 16.53 6.20 7.27
CA GLN A 138 17.33 7.38 6.93
C GLN A 138 18.82 7.17 7.22
N GLU A 139 19.15 6.39 8.25
CA GLU A 139 20.54 6.01 8.56
C GLU A 139 21.14 5.07 7.51
N GLN A 140 20.32 4.22 6.88
CA GLN A 140 20.77 3.18 5.95
C GLN A 140 20.69 3.58 4.47
N ASP A 141 19.93 4.62 4.13
CA ASP A 141 19.66 5.00 2.74
C ASP A 141 19.70 6.52 2.52
N ASP A 142 20.73 6.98 1.80
CA ASP A 142 20.97 8.40 1.50
C ASP A 142 19.81 9.06 0.74
N PHE A 143 19.09 8.31 -0.11
CA PHE A 143 17.96 8.85 -0.87
C PHE A 143 16.78 9.18 0.04
N VAL A 144 16.52 8.35 1.05
CA VAL A 144 15.51 8.63 2.08
C VAL A 144 16.01 9.70 3.05
N SER A 145 17.29 9.71 3.41
CA SER A 145 17.90 10.77 4.22
C SER A 145 17.74 12.16 3.58
N ALA A 146 17.73 12.24 2.26
CA ALA A 146 17.53 13.48 1.51
C ALA A 146 16.07 13.97 1.46
N TRP A 147 15.08 13.23 1.97
CA TRP A 147 13.70 13.68 1.99
C TRP A 147 13.49 14.85 2.95
N SER A 148 12.67 15.82 2.54
CA SER A 148 12.29 16.93 3.40
C SER A 148 11.42 16.48 4.58
N ASP A 149 11.46 17.22 5.69
CA ASP A 149 10.58 17.01 6.84
C ASP A 149 9.09 16.99 6.45
N SER A 150 8.70 17.82 5.47
CA SER A 150 7.33 17.85 4.95
C SER A 150 6.94 16.55 4.24
N THR A 151 7.87 15.95 3.48
CA THR A 151 7.68 14.65 2.81
C THR A 151 7.53 13.55 3.85
N ILE A 152 8.46 13.47 4.81
CA ILE A 152 8.43 12.50 5.91
C ILE A 152 7.12 12.61 6.68
N LYS A 153 6.75 13.83 7.11
CA LYS A 153 5.50 14.09 7.84
C LYS A 153 4.28 13.62 7.05
N LYS A 154 4.23 13.89 5.74
CA LYS A 154 3.10 13.49 4.90
C LYS A 154 3.04 11.97 4.74
N ILE A 155 4.17 11.30 4.55
CA ILE A 155 4.20 9.83 4.43
C ILE A 155 3.80 9.17 5.76
N ARG A 156 4.25 9.67 6.92
CA ARG A 156 3.79 9.19 8.23
C ARG A 156 2.27 9.23 8.36
N GLN A 157 1.64 10.31 7.91
CA GLN A 157 0.17 10.42 7.89
C GLN A 157 -0.47 9.36 6.98
N VAL A 158 0.14 9.07 5.84
CA VAL A 158 -0.35 8.05 4.90
C VAL A 158 -0.27 6.67 5.52
N LEU A 159 0.86 6.30 6.15
CA LEU A 159 1.01 5.01 6.84
C LEU A 159 -0.03 4.82 7.95
N ILE A 160 -0.23 5.83 8.80
CA ILE A 160 -1.26 5.78 9.86
C ILE A 160 -2.66 5.61 9.26
N LYS A 161 -2.98 6.36 8.20
CA LYS A 161 -4.30 6.26 7.54
C LYS A 161 -4.51 4.88 6.94
N ILE A 162 -3.50 4.27 6.34
CA ILE A 162 -3.59 2.91 5.80
C ILE A 162 -3.91 1.91 6.91
N LEU A 163 -3.28 2.03 8.08
CA LEU A 163 -3.60 1.19 9.23
C LEU A 163 -5.05 1.37 9.70
N VAL A 164 -5.53 2.61 9.78
CA VAL A 164 -6.93 2.89 10.13
C VAL A 164 -7.90 2.31 9.10
N GLU A 165 -7.65 2.56 7.82
CA GLU A 165 -8.51 2.08 6.73
C GLU A 165 -8.64 0.55 6.71
N ASN A 166 -7.61 -0.17 7.15
CA ASN A 166 -7.56 -1.63 7.18
C ASN A 166 -7.85 -2.23 8.56
N GLY A 167 -8.33 -1.43 9.53
CA GLY A 167 -8.76 -1.92 10.84
C GLY A 167 -7.66 -2.24 11.84
N TYR A 168 -6.39 -1.97 11.51
CA TYR A 168 -5.26 -2.12 12.45
C TYR A 168 -5.31 -1.09 13.58
N LEU A 169 -5.95 0.06 13.34
CA LEU A 169 -6.18 1.13 14.32
C LEU A 169 -7.64 1.58 14.22
N ASP A 170 -8.30 1.82 15.34
CA ASP A 170 -9.68 2.33 15.31
C ASP A 170 -9.76 3.76 14.75
N HIS A 171 -8.73 4.57 15.04
CA HIS A 171 -8.62 5.94 14.56
C HIS A 171 -7.17 6.43 14.57
N ILE A 172 -6.91 7.60 13.96
CA ILE A 172 -5.55 8.14 13.77
C ILE A 172 -4.76 8.43 15.05
N LYS A 173 -5.42 8.46 16.21
CA LYS A 173 -4.80 8.67 17.53
C LYS A 173 -4.76 7.39 18.38
N SER A 174 -5.12 6.24 17.82
CA SER A 174 -5.14 4.98 18.58
C SER A 174 -3.72 4.62 18.96
N GLU A 175 -3.55 4.21 20.22
CA GLU A 175 -2.28 3.70 20.73
C GLU A 175 -2.25 2.17 20.83
N HIS A 176 -3.37 1.54 20.43
CA HIS A 176 -3.55 0.10 20.39
C HIS A 176 -3.60 -0.39 18.95
N LEU A 177 -2.80 -1.41 18.65
CA LEU A 177 -2.77 -2.14 17.39
C LEU A 177 -3.73 -3.32 17.47
N ASN A 178 -4.82 -3.27 16.73
CA ASN A 178 -5.81 -4.35 16.69
C ASN A 178 -5.23 -5.54 15.91
N PRO A 179 -5.47 -6.79 16.34
CA PRO A 179 -5.21 -7.95 15.49
C PRO A 179 -6.17 -7.94 14.29
N VAL A 180 -5.64 -8.17 13.09
CA VAL A 180 -6.45 -8.34 11.88
C VAL A 180 -6.65 -9.82 11.57
N LEU A 181 -7.82 -10.16 11.03
CA LEU A 181 -8.08 -11.50 10.50
C LEU A 181 -7.81 -11.50 9.00
N LEU A 182 -6.74 -12.19 8.58
CA LEU A 182 -6.40 -12.33 7.17
C LEU A 182 -7.50 -13.10 6.43
N SER A 183 -8.00 -12.53 5.34
CA SER A 183 -8.92 -13.23 4.46
C SER A 183 -8.23 -14.38 3.73
N SER A 184 -8.92 -15.52 3.60
CA SER A 184 -8.38 -16.70 2.88
C SER A 184 -8.06 -16.40 1.42
N VAL A 185 -8.82 -15.50 0.78
CA VAL A 185 -8.56 -15.04 -0.59
C VAL A 185 -7.17 -14.38 -0.68
N LEU A 186 -6.86 -13.47 0.23
CA LEU A 186 -5.56 -12.82 0.24
C LEU A 186 -4.45 -13.77 0.70
N GLU A 187 -4.68 -14.61 1.70
CA GLU A 187 -3.70 -15.60 2.14
C GLU A 187 -3.24 -16.49 0.98
N ASN A 188 -4.20 -17.04 0.23
CA ASN A 188 -3.90 -17.87 -0.94
C ASN A 188 -3.12 -17.08 -2.00
N GLY A 189 -3.51 -15.84 -2.30
CA GLY A 189 -2.78 -14.99 -3.25
C GLY A 189 -1.35 -14.66 -2.80
N ILE A 190 -1.13 -14.42 -1.50
CA ILE A 190 0.22 -14.21 -0.92
C ILE A 190 1.08 -15.47 -1.12
N ARG A 191 0.53 -16.66 -0.83
CA ARG A 191 1.24 -17.94 -0.98
C ARG A 191 1.52 -18.25 -2.45
N ASN A 192 0.56 -18.03 -3.35
CA ASN A 192 0.76 -18.19 -4.80
C ASN A 192 1.87 -17.29 -5.34
N ASN A 193 2.02 -16.10 -4.76
CA ASN A 193 3.08 -15.15 -5.10
C ASN A 193 4.44 -15.44 -4.44
N ASN A 194 4.55 -16.46 -3.59
CA ASN A 194 5.75 -16.76 -2.78
C ASN A 194 6.17 -15.59 -1.88
N ASP A 195 5.19 -14.88 -1.32
CA ASP A 195 5.38 -13.71 -0.47
C ASP A 195 5.09 -14.00 1.01
N GLU A 196 5.18 -15.25 1.48
CA GLU A 196 4.76 -15.69 2.81
C GLU A 196 5.41 -14.91 3.96
N ARG A 197 6.57 -14.29 3.72
CA ARG A 197 7.22 -13.37 4.66
C ARG A 197 6.34 -12.16 5.06
N VAL A 198 5.27 -11.85 4.33
CA VAL A 198 4.31 -10.78 4.69
C VAL A 198 3.22 -11.25 5.65
N LEU A 199 2.99 -12.56 5.78
CA LEU A 199 1.90 -13.10 6.60
C LEU A 199 1.91 -12.57 8.05
N PRO A 200 3.07 -12.41 8.72
CA PRO A 200 3.13 -11.81 10.05
C PRO A 200 2.52 -10.42 10.10
N ALA A 201 2.64 -9.62 9.04
CA ALA A 201 2.06 -8.27 8.98
C ALA A 201 0.52 -8.28 9.03
N PHE A 202 -0.11 -9.43 8.75
CA PHE A 202 -1.55 -9.65 8.84
C PHE A 202 -1.91 -10.56 10.03
N ASN A 203 -1.05 -10.62 11.06
CA ASN A 203 -1.24 -11.45 12.25
C ASN A 203 -1.42 -12.96 11.91
N CYS A 204 -0.73 -13.44 10.88
CA CYS A 204 -0.75 -14.84 10.45
C CYS A 204 0.66 -15.45 10.55
N PHE A 205 0.78 -16.59 11.24
CA PHE A 205 2.06 -17.23 11.59
C PHE A 205 2.15 -18.72 11.16
N MET A 206 1.26 -19.17 10.27
CA MET A 206 1.17 -20.57 9.82
C MET A 206 2.16 -20.92 8.71
#